data_AF-A0A1I5HCD2-F1
#
_entry.id   AF-A0A1I5HCD2-F1
#
_cell.length_a   1.000
_cell.length_b   1.000
_cell.length_c   1.000
_cell.angle_alpha   90.00
_cell.angle_beta   90.00
_cell.angle_gamma   90.00
#
_symmetry.space_group_name_H-M   'P 1'
#
loop_
_entity.id
_entity.type
_entity.pdbx_description
1 polymer ?
#
loop_
_entity_poly.entity_id
_entity_poly.type
_entity_poly.pdbx_seq_one_letter_code
_entity_poly.pdbx_strand_id
1 'polypeptide(L)'
;MAALDPLGRTARPSRGRTAARRLTAIALAAGLSAALPPVSGSAAGLPQEPKDLKKEYAKLKARSEKLSKEYRGELVSLEEAKKAAERAGADASQTGREYEAARTSVARLASTTYMTGRLDTIPMVSSAEPSAAVRDAAVLEHISRNNGRRIQSLQALNAKATQSQEAAKKKLAEVKKELDDLEGQRARVKKLLAKYKPEVTRTSVPGGGRPDGATGTKSPIVGNSMTSRMRNVLVEIDGKFGPFPTIGCSRPGDPQDHGSGTACDFMESTGGKMPSASAQAHGDRVAQFVIDNASRLGIKYVIWKQRIYDMRGSGGWRQMEDRGSITQNHFDHIHVSVL
;
A
#
# COMPACT_ATOMS: atom_id res chain seq x y z
N MET A 1 47.04 18.85 43.38
CA MET A 1 48.14 18.27 42.59
C MET A 1 47.54 17.31 41.59
N ALA A 2 47.75 17.58 40.29
CA ALA A 2 47.28 16.76 39.19
C ALA A 2 48.15 15.49 39.05
N ALA A 3 47.53 14.36 38.72
CA ALA A 3 48.24 13.17 38.26
C ALA A 3 47.74 12.83 36.85
N LEU A 4 48.68 12.81 35.90
CA LEU A 4 48.50 12.50 34.50
C LEU A 4 48.44 10.98 34.27
N ASP A 5 47.61 10.61 33.32
CA ASP A 5 47.28 9.28 32.83
C ASP A 5 48.32 8.82 31.76
N PRO A 6 48.95 7.63 31.84
CA PRO A 6 50.00 7.21 30.91
C PRO A 6 49.50 6.30 29.79
N LEU A 7 48.29 6.51 29.26
CA LEU A 7 47.81 5.81 28.05
C LEU A 7 47.11 6.81 27.12
N GLY A 8 47.91 7.47 26.29
CA GLY A 8 47.48 8.47 25.30
C GLY A 8 46.36 8.01 24.37
N ARG A 9 45.12 8.18 24.81
CA ARG A 9 43.91 8.15 23.98
C ARG A 9 43.02 9.34 24.32
N THR A 10 42.97 10.27 23.40
CA THR A 10 42.15 11.48 23.46
C THR A 10 40.67 11.14 23.62
N ALA A 11 40.07 11.60 24.72
CA ALA A 11 38.63 11.60 24.93
C ALA A 11 37.95 12.46 23.85
N ARG A 12 37.04 11.86 23.08
CA ARG A 12 36.16 12.57 22.14
C ARG A 12 34.77 12.67 22.78
N PRO A 13 34.14 13.86 22.82
CA PRO A 13 32.86 14.04 23.50
C PRO A 13 31.73 13.30 22.78
N SER A 14 30.86 12.68 23.57
CA SER A 14 29.64 12.02 23.13
C SER A 14 28.69 13.04 22.50
N ARG A 15 28.69 13.11 21.17
CA ARG A 15 27.61 13.78 20.43
C ARG A 15 26.36 12.92 20.53
N GLY A 16 25.48 13.33 21.44
CA GLY A 16 24.09 12.90 21.45
C GLY A 16 23.48 13.09 20.07
N ARG A 17 23.13 11.98 19.42
CA ARG A 17 22.19 12.00 18.30
C ARG A 17 20.85 11.57 18.88
N THR A 18 20.08 12.58 19.26
CA THR A 18 18.63 12.54 19.36
C THR A 18 18.06 11.75 18.19
N ALA A 19 17.59 10.53 18.43
CA ALA A 19 16.73 9.82 17.52
C ALA A 19 15.40 10.59 17.47
N ALA A 20 15.29 11.51 16.50
CA ALA A 20 14.02 12.15 16.17
C ALA A 20 13.06 11.06 15.68
N ARG A 21 12.27 10.52 16.61
CA ARG A 21 11.03 9.81 16.29
C ARG A 21 10.15 10.80 15.51
N ARG A 22 10.12 10.67 14.19
CA ARG A 22 9.07 11.25 13.36
C ARG A 22 7.77 10.54 13.76
N LEU A 23 7.08 11.11 14.74
CA LEU A 23 5.67 10.87 14.98
C LEU A 23 4.93 11.56 13.83
N THR A 24 4.69 10.82 12.75
CA THR A 24 3.75 11.26 11.73
C THR A 24 2.37 11.14 12.36
N ALA A 25 1.86 12.24 12.90
CA ALA A 25 0.49 12.37 13.34
C ALA A 25 -0.41 12.17 12.12
N ILE A 26 -1.12 11.04 12.06
CA ILE A 26 -2.22 10.83 11.12
C ILE A 26 -3.36 11.71 11.64
N ALA A 27 -3.53 12.87 11.01
CA ALA A 27 -4.67 13.74 11.26
C ALA A 27 -5.95 13.04 10.75
N LEU A 28 -6.84 12.66 11.67
CA LEU A 28 -8.21 12.29 11.33
C LEU A 28 -8.93 13.55 10.83
N ALA A 29 -9.31 13.56 9.55
CA ALA A 29 -10.28 14.51 9.04
C ALA A 29 -11.68 14.03 9.47
N ALA A 30 -12.24 14.71 10.47
CA ALA A 30 -13.58 14.47 10.98
C ALA A 30 -14.67 14.85 9.95
N GLY A 31 -15.61 13.93 9.78
CA GLY A 31 -17.01 14.05 9.40
C GLY A 31 -17.52 15.31 8.67
N LEU A 32 -17.98 15.11 7.44
CA LEU A 32 -19.19 15.79 6.96
C LEU A 32 -20.32 14.74 6.83
N SER A 33 -21.07 14.56 7.90
CA SER A 33 -22.37 13.88 7.87
C SER A 33 -23.42 14.89 7.39
N ALA A 34 -23.68 14.93 6.09
CA ALA A 34 -24.87 15.59 5.57
C ALA A 34 -26.09 14.68 5.83
N ALA A 35 -26.90 15.06 6.82
CA ALA A 35 -28.20 14.45 7.07
C ALA A 35 -29.10 14.64 5.83
N LEU A 36 -29.67 13.53 5.34
CA LEU A 36 -30.77 13.56 4.38
C LEU A 36 -32.07 13.28 5.13
N PRO A 37 -33.15 14.03 4.88
CA PRO A 37 -34.43 13.85 5.59
C PRO A 37 -35.16 12.56 5.12
N PRO A 38 -36.06 11.99 5.93
CA PRO A 38 -36.87 10.86 5.53
C PRO A 38 -37.95 11.31 4.55
N VAL A 39 -38.08 10.65 3.40
CA VAL A 39 -39.14 10.95 2.44
C VAL A 39 -40.24 9.89 2.60
N SER A 40 -41.34 10.30 3.23
CA SER A 40 -42.62 9.58 3.24
C SER A 40 -43.24 9.55 1.85
N GLY A 41 -43.94 8.46 1.53
CA GLY A 41 -44.50 8.19 0.22
C GLY A 41 -45.51 9.23 -0.26
N SER A 42 -45.38 9.61 -1.53
CA SER A 42 -46.46 10.08 -2.38
C SER A 42 -46.10 9.78 -3.83
N ALA A 43 -46.98 9.07 -4.51
CA ALA A 43 -46.91 8.82 -5.94
C ALA A 43 -47.10 10.15 -6.69
N ALA A 44 -45.99 10.74 -7.16
CA ALA A 44 -46.02 11.92 -8.02
C ALA A 44 -44.77 11.92 -8.92
N GLY A 45 -45.01 11.86 -10.23
CA GLY A 45 -44.05 12.23 -11.28
C GLY A 45 -42.78 11.37 -11.40
N LEU A 46 -42.61 10.71 -12.55
CA LEU A 46 -41.30 10.23 -12.99
C LEU A 46 -40.28 11.39 -12.84
N PRO A 47 -39.13 11.19 -12.15
CA PRO A 47 -38.10 12.20 -12.08
C PRO A 47 -37.66 12.53 -13.51
N GLN A 48 -37.80 13.79 -13.91
CA GLN A 48 -37.25 14.27 -15.17
C GLN A 48 -35.76 13.90 -15.23
N GLU A 49 -35.38 13.33 -16.38
CA GLU A 49 -34.02 12.99 -16.75
C GLU A 49 -33.11 14.22 -16.49
N PRO A 50 -31.99 14.07 -15.75
CA PRO A 50 -31.11 15.20 -15.47
C PRO A 50 -30.66 15.80 -16.81
N LYS A 51 -30.93 17.10 -17.02
CA LYS A 51 -30.61 17.86 -18.24
C LYS A 51 -29.11 17.90 -18.62
N ASP A 52 -28.24 17.20 -17.89
CA ASP A 52 -26.80 17.14 -18.16
C ASP A 52 -26.18 15.80 -17.73
N LEU A 53 -26.57 14.72 -18.43
CA LEU A 53 -26.03 13.36 -18.23
C LEU A 53 -24.49 13.31 -18.30
N LYS A 54 -23.87 14.18 -19.10
CA LYS A 54 -22.39 14.29 -19.21
C LYS A 54 -21.77 14.80 -17.91
N LYS A 55 -22.36 15.82 -17.29
CA LYS A 55 -21.90 16.38 -16.00
C LYS A 55 -22.08 15.40 -14.85
N GLU A 56 -23.20 14.66 -14.82
CA GLU A 56 -23.39 13.60 -13.83
C GLU A 56 -22.40 12.44 -14.01
N TYR A 57 -22.17 12.00 -15.25
CA TYR A 57 -21.17 10.97 -15.54
C TYR A 57 -19.75 11.41 -15.14
N ALA A 58 -19.36 12.66 -15.45
CA ALA A 58 -18.08 13.23 -15.06
C ALA A 58 -17.93 13.28 -13.52
N LYS A 59 -18.98 13.67 -12.80
CA LYS A 59 -19.01 13.66 -11.33
C LYS A 59 -18.88 12.25 -10.75
N LEU A 60 -19.57 11.27 -11.33
CA LEU A 60 -19.47 9.86 -10.94
C LEU A 60 -18.07 9.28 -11.24
N LYS A 61 -17.46 9.66 -12.37
CA LYS A 61 -16.10 9.25 -12.75
C LYS A 61 -15.08 9.82 -11.76
N ALA A 62 -15.13 11.12 -11.48
CA ALA A 62 -14.27 11.76 -10.48
C ALA A 62 -14.45 11.12 -9.08
N ARG A 63 -15.69 10.80 -8.69
CA ARG A 63 -15.97 10.09 -7.44
C ARG A 63 -15.37 8.67 -7.43
N SER A 64 -15.44 7.94 -8.54
CA SER A 64 -14.85 6.60 -8.67
C SER A 64 -13.33 6.62 -8.56
N GLU A 65 -12.67 7.61 -9.17
CA GLU A 65 -11.23 7.82 -9.10
C GLU A 65 -10.79 8.18 -7.68
N LYS A 66 -11.52 9.09 -7.02
CA LYS A 66 -11.28 9.45 -5.61
C LYS A 66 -11.41 8.23 -4.69
N LEU A 67 -12.52 7.49 -4.79
CA LEU A 67 -12.73 6.26 -4.00
C LEU A 67 -11.65 5.19 -4.27
N SER A 68 -11.16 5.08 -5.52
CA SER A 68 -10.09 4.15 -5.85
C SER A 68 -8.71 4.60 -5.34
N LYS A 69 -8.49 5.91 -5.17
CA LYS A 69 -7.31 6.46 -4.51
C LYS A 69 -7.37 6.25 -3.01
N GLU A 70 -8.51 6.55 -2.38
CA GLU A 70 -8.76 6.35 -0.95
C GLU A 70 -8.62 4.87 -0.57
N TYR A 71 -9.28 3.95 -1.29
CA TYR A 71 -9.15 2.51 -1.07
C TYR A 71 -7.69 2.01 -1.14
N ARG A 72 -6.88 2.52 -2.09
CA ARG A 72 -5.46 2.17 -2.18
C ARG A 72 -4.65 2.72 -1.00
N GLY A 73 -4.95 3.94 -0.56
CA GLY A 73 -4.34 4.50 0.66
C GLY A 73 -4.68 3.66 1.89
N GLU A 74 -5.95 3.30 2.03
CA GLU A 74 -6.45 2.55 3.19
C GLU A 74 -5.91 1.11 3.22
N LEU A 75 -5.64 0.48 2.07
CA LEU A 75 -4.92 -0.80 2.01
C LEU A 75 -3.48 -0.70 2.55
N VAL A 76 -2.78 0.39 2.25
CA VAL A 76 -1.44 0.64 2.81
C VAL A 76 -1.55 0.84 4.32
N SER A 77 -2.52 1.63 4.77
CA SER A 77 -2.79 1.84 6.19
C SER A 77 -3.20 0.55 6.92
N LEU A 78 -3.95 -0.35 6.28
CA LEU A 78 -4.27 -1.68 6.81
C LEU A 78 -3.02 -2.53 6.98
N GLU A 79 -2.16 -2.58 5.97
CA GLU A 79 -0.91 -3.35 6.02
C GLU A 79 0.04 -2.81 7.11
N GLU A 80 0.13 -1.49 7.26
CA GLU A 80 0.87 -0.84 8.34
C GLU A 80 0.25 -1.14 9.71
N ALA A 81 -1.08 -1.04 9.84
CA ALA A 81 -1.79 -1.35 11.07
C ALA A 81 -1.65 -2.83 11.46
N LYS A 82 -1.63 -3.74 10.47
CA LYS A 82 -1.42 -5.18 10.68
C LYS A 82 -0.03 -5.45 11.21
N LYS A 83 1.01 -4.89 10.58
CA LYS A 83 2.38 -4.99 11.06
C LYS A 83 2.56 -4.39 12.46
N ALA A 84 1.88 -3.28 12.75
CA ALA A 84 1.90 -2.67 14.07
C ALA A 84 1.24 -3.58 15.12
N ALA A 85 0.11 -4.20 14.80
CA ALA A 85 -0.58 -5.15 15.68
C ALA A 85 0.23 -6.43 15.92
N GLU A 86 0.88 -6.97 14.88
CA GLU A 86 1.77 -8.13 15.00
C GLU A 86 2.95 -7.84 15.94
N ARG A 87 3.60 -6.68 15.77
CA ARG A 87 4.68 -6.24 16.68
C ARG A 87 4.19 -6.07 18.11
N ALA A 88 3.05 -5.39 18.30
CA ALA A 88 2.46 -5.21 19.62
C ALA A 88 2.10 -6.56 20.29
N GLY A 89 1.62 -7.53 19.52
CA GLY A 89 1.36 -8.89 19.99
C GLY A 89 2.63 -9.67 20.37
N ALA A 90 3.70 -9.52 19.58
CA ALA A 90 5.00 -10.11 19.88
C ALA A 90 5.60 -9.52 21.17
N ASP A 91 5.56 -8.20 21.32
CA ASP A 91 6.03 -7.48 22.51
C ASP A 91 5.23 -7.88 23.76
N ALA A 92 3.91 -8.00 23.65
CA ALA A 92 3.05 -8.46 24.73
C ALA A 92 3.34 -9.92 25.13
N SER A 93 3.54 -10.80 24.14
CA SER A 93 3.89 -12.21 24.40
C SER A 93 5.25 -12.33 25.09
N GLN A 94 6.23 -11.53 24.68
CA GLN A 94 7.54 -11.49 25.33
C GLN A 94 7.45 -10.98 26.76
N THR A 95 6.78 -9.85 26.98
CA THR A 95 6.59 -9.26 28.31
C THR A 95 5.85 -10.21 29.25
N GLY A 96 4.83 -10.93 28.74
CA GLY A 96 4.12 -11.95 29.50
C GLY A 96 5.02 -13.11 29.94
N ARG A 97 5.92 -13.59 29.06
CA ARG A 97 6.91 -14.62 29.43
C ARG A 97 7.87 -14.14 30.50
N GLU A 98 8.35 -12.90 30.39
CA GLU A 98 9.25 -12.29 31.39
C GLU A 98 8.56 -12.12 32.75
N TYR A 99 7.27 -11.76 32.75
CA TYR A 99 6.45 -11.68 33.95
C TYR A 99 6.30 -13.04 34.64
N GLU A 100 5.93 -14.10 33.91
CA GLU A 100 5.76 -15.44 34.49
C GLU A 100 7.09 -16.03 34.99
N ALA A 101 8.20 -15.77 34.30
CA ALA A 101 9.54 -16.15 34.75
C ALA A 101 9.93 -15.46 36.06
N ALA A 102 9.65 -14.15 36.18
CA ALA A 102 9.88 -13.39 37.41
C ALA A 102 8.99 -13.88 38.56
N ARG A 103 7.70 -14.13 38.29
CA ARG A 103 6.75 -14.69 39.25
C ARG A 103 7.22 -16.05 39.78
N THR A 104 7.64 -16.94 38.88
CA THR A 104 8.17 -18.27 39.25
C THR A 104 9.43 -18.16 40.10
N SER A 105 10.32 -17.22 39.79
CA SER A 105 11.54 -16.99 40.57
C SER A 105 11.23 -16.54 42.00
N VAL A 106 10.23 -15.66 42.18
CA VAL A 106 9.78 -15.22 43.50
C VAL A 106 9.05 -16.32 44.25
N ALA A 107 8.21 -17.11 43.58
CA ALA A 107 7.55 -18.27 44.18
C ALA A 107 8.56 -19.32 44.68
N ARG A 108 9.62 -19.60 43.91
CA ARG A 108 10.70 -20.50 44.32
C ARG A 108 11.47 -19.95 45.51
N LEU A 109 11.75 -18.64 45.53
CA LEU A 109 12.40 -18.01 46.67
C LEU A 109 11.54 -18.14 47.94
N ALA A 110 10.26 -17.80 47.86
CA ALA A 110 9.32 -17.90 48.97
C ALA A 110 9.19 -19.34 49.48
N SER A 111 9.03 -20.32 48.58
CA SER A 111 8.99 -21.75 48.93
C SER A 111 10.28 -22.21 49.61
N THR A 112 11.45 -21.79 49.10
CA THR A 112 12.75 -22.12 49.71
C THR A 112 12.84 -21.54 51.12
N THR A 113 12.42 -20.29 51.32
CA THR A 113 12.45 -19.64 52.63
C THR A 113 11.49 -20.29 53.64
N TYR A 114 10.31 -20.73 53.19
CA TYR A 114 9.35 -21.48 54.01
C TYR A 114 9.88 -22.86 54.41
N MET A 115 10.38 -23.64 53.44
CA MET A 115 10.88 -25.01 53.66
C MET A 115 12.14 -25.05 54.54
N THR A 116 12.99 -24.03 54.45
CA THR A 116 14.20 -23.92 55.28
C THR A 116 13.93 -23.35 56.66
N GLY A 117 12.68 -23.02 57.00
CA GLY A 117 12.28 -22.52 58.33
C GLY A 117 12.91 -21.18 58.71
N ARG A 118 13.55 -20.48 57.76
CA ARG A 118 14.37 -19.28 58.03
C ARG A 118 13.55 -18.02 58.36
N LEU A 119 12.22 -18.09 58.30
CA LEU A 119 11.31 -17.01 58.70
C LEU A 119 10.65 -17.24 60.07
N ASP A 120 10.58 -18.48 60.56
CA ASP A 120 9.95 -18.80 61.86
C ASP A 120 10.92 -18.88 63.03
N THR A 121 12.22 -18.90 62.74
CA THR A 121 13.25 -18.82 63.76
C THR A 121 14.25 -17.76 63.35
N ILE A 122 13.98 -16.52 63.73
CA ILE A 122 15.10 -15.63 64.05
C ILE A 122 15.63 -16.19 65.37
N PRO A 123 16.80 -16.85 65.45
CA PRO A 123 17.46 -16.98 66.73
C PRO A 123 18.08 -15.61 66.98
N MET A 124 17.26 -14.61 67.27
CA MET A 124 17.76 -13.33 67.77
C MET A 124 18.40 -13.52 69.15
N VAL A 125 18.28 -14.74 69.71
CA VAL A 125 18.68 -15.13 71.06
C VAL A 125 19.73 -16.26 71.05
N SER A 126 20.14 -16.87 69.92
CA SER A 126 21.01 -18.07 69.98
C SER A 126 22.19 -18.21 68.98
N SER A 127 22.66 -17.15 68.31
CA SER A 127 23.87 -17.26 67.46
C SER A 127 24.98 -16.28 67.86
N ALA A 128 26.23 -16.76 67.78
CA ALA A 128 27.43 -16.19 68.40
C ALA A 128 27.99 -14.91 67.77
N GLU A 129 27.34 -14.28 66.78
CA GLU A 129 27.88 -13.11 66.04
C GLU A 129 26.75 -12.17 65.54
N PRO A 130 26.36 -11.14 66.31
CA PRO A 130 25.31 -10.17 65.94
C PRO A 130 25.55 -9.47 64.59
N SER A 131 26.82 -9.29 64.22
CA SER A 131 27.24 -8.64 62.97
C SER A 131 26.86 -9.45 61.72
N ALA A 132 26.80 -10.78 61.81
CA ALA A 132 26.43 -11.65 60.70
C ALA A 132 24.91 -11.64 60.47
N ALA A 133 24.13 -11.65 61.56
CA ALA A 133 22.67 -11.59 61.49
C ALA A 133 22.16 -10.29 60.83
N VAL A 134 22.78 -9.14 61.16
CA VAL A 134 22.43 -7.84 60.53
C VAL A 134 22.76 -7.83 59.03
N ARG A 135 23.90 -8.43 58.63
CA ARG A 135 24.28 -8.53 57.22
C ARG A 135 23.30 -9.39 56.42
N ASP A 136 22.93 -10.55 56.96
CA ASP A 136 21.97 -11.45 56.33
C ASP A 136 20.57 -10.85 56.23
N ALA A 137 20.14 -10.12 57.26
CA ALA A 137 18.86 -9.38 57.24
C ALA A 137 18.87 -8.28 56.17
N ALA A 138 19.96 -7.53 56.04
CA ALA A 138 20.09 -6.48 55.03
C ALA A 138 20.07 -7.05 53.60
N VAL A 139 20.70 -8.21 53.36
CA VAL A 139 20.67 -8.90 52.06
C VAL A 139 19.25 -9.38 51.72
N LEU A 140 18.55 -9.99 52.68
CA LEU A 140 17.16 -10.43 52.51
C LEU A 140 16.22 -9.26 52.21
N GLU A 141 16.35 -8.16 52.96
CA GLU A 141 15.54 -6.96 52.76
C GLU A 141 15.83 -6.32 51.38
N HIS A 142 17.09 -6.32 50.94
CA HIS A 142 17.47 -5.84 49.62
C HIS A 142 16.88 -6.69 48.49
N ILE A 143 16.94 -8.03 48.63
CA ILE A 143 16.37 -8.98 47.66
C ILE A 143 14.84 -8.84 47.61
N SER A 144 14.18 -8.76 48.76
CA SER A 144 12.72 -8.58 48.86
C SER A 144 12.28 -7.26 48.21
N ARG A 145 12.95 -6.14 48.54
CA ARG A 145 12.66 -4.82 47.94
C ARG A 145 12.95 -4.78 46.44
N ASN A 146 14.00 -5.44 45.95
CA ASN A 146 14.27 -5.53 44.50
C ASN A 146 13.24 -6.39 43.77
N ASN A 147 12.87 -7.55 44.32
CA ASN A 147 11.88 -8.44 43.72
C ASN A 147 10.48 -7.80 43.70
N GLY A 148 10.08 -7.10 44.77
CA GLY A 148 8.83 -6.36 44.82
C GLY A 148 8.73 -5.28 43.73
N ARG A 149 9.79 -4.47 43.56
CA ARG A 149 9.87 -3.45 42.49
C ARG A 149 9.84 -4.08 41.09
N ARG A 150 10.53 -5.22 40.91
CA ARG A 150 10.57 -5.92 39.62
C ARG A 150 9.21 -6.50 39.24
N ILE A 151 8.48 -7.10 40.19
CA ILE A 151 7.10 -7.58 39.96
C ILE A 151 6.18 -6.42 39.59
N GLN A 152 6.21 -5.32 40.34
CA GLN A 152 5.38 -4.14 40.04
C GLN A 152 5.68 -3.57 38.65
N SER A 153 6.96 -3.46 38.27
CA SER A 153 7.36 -3.01 36.94
C SER A 153 6.87 -3.94 35.84
N LEU A 154 6.98 -5.27 36.01
CA LEU A 154 6.53 -6.24 35.02
C LEU A 154 5.01 -6.30 34.91
N GLN A 155 4.28 -6.13 36.02
CA GLN A 155 2.83 -6.04 36.02
C GLN A 155 2.35 -4.80 35.23
N ALA A 156 2.99 -3.65 35.45
CA ALA A 156 2.70 -2.43 34.71
C ALA A 156 3.01 -2.57 33.20
N LEU A 157 4.13 -3.21 32.85
CA LEU A 157 4.51 -3.48 31.47
C LEU A 157 3.52 -4.45 30.79
N ASN A 158 3.11 -5.51 31.48
CA ASN A 158 2.15 -6.47 30.95
C ASN A 158 0.78 -5.82 30.71
N ALA A 159 0.27 -5.04 31.68
CA ALA A 159 -0.98 -4.30 31.51
C ALA A 159 -0.94 -3.33 30.31
N LYS A 160 0.18 -2.61 30.16
CA LYS A 160 0.39 -1.70 29.02
C LYS A 160 0.47 -2.45 27.68
N ALA A 161 1.11 -3.62 27.66
CA ALA A 161 1.25 -4.42 26.45
C ALA A 161 -0.10 -5.03 26.02
N THR A 162 -0.90 -5.54 26.96
CA THR A 162 -2.27 -6.00 26.69
C THR A 162 -3.16 -4.86 26.20
N GLN A 163 -3.10 -3.68 26.83
CA GLN A 163 -3.86 -2.51 26.38
C GLN A 163 -3.47 -2.10 24.95
N SER A 164 -2.17 -2.13 24.63
CA SER A 164 -1.66 -1.80 23.30
C SER A 164 -2.11 -2.81 22.24
N GLN A 165 -2.16 -4.10 22.61
CA GLN A 165 -2.68 -5.16 21.74
C GLN A 165 -4.17 -4.97 21.44
N GLU A 166 -5.00 -4.71 22.46
CA GLU A 166 -6.44 -4.49 22.28
C GLU A 166 -6.74 -3.23 21.46
N ALA A 167 -6.00 -2.14 21.70
CA ALA A 167 -6.11 -0.93 20.90
C ALA A 167 -5.75 -1.19 19.42
N ALA A 168 -4.70 -1.99 19.15
CA ALA A 168 -4.31 -2.35 17.79
C ALA A 168 -5.37 -3.23 17.09
N LYS A 169 -5.97 -4.20 17.80
CA LYS A 169 -7.08 -5.02 17.28
C LYS A 169 -8.30 -4.17 16.93
N LYS A 170 -8.70 -3.26 17.82
CA LYS A 170 -9.84 -2.36 17.58
C LYS A 170 -9.61 -1.51 16.33
N LYS A 171 -8.41 -0.94 16.19
CA LYS A 171 -8.05 -0.12 15.03
C LYS A 171 -8.03 -0.92 13.73
N LEU A 172 -7.57 -2.17 13.77
CA LEU A 172 -7.65 -3.07 12.62
C LEU A 172 -9.09 -3.38 12.19
N ALA A 173 -9.98 -3.61 13.16
CA ALA A 173 -11.39 -3.85 12.88
C ALA A 173 -12.06 -2.61 12.25
N GLU A 174 -11.70 -1.42 12.71
CA GLU A 174 -12.19 -0.13 12.17
C GLU A 174 -11.73 0.08 10.72
N VAL A 175 -10.43 -0.05 10.45
CA VAL A 175 -9.86 0.06 9.08
C VAL A 175 -10.47 -0.99 8.14
N LYS A 176 -10.67 -2.23 8.61
CA LYS A 176 -11.34 -3.26 7.81
C LYS A 176 -12.78 -2.85 7.44
N LYS A 177 -13.53 -2.32 8.41
CA LYS A 177 -14.90 -1.86 8.18
C LYS A 177 -14.95 -0.70 7.17
N GLU A 178 -14.01 0.25 7.25
CA GLU A 178 -13.90 1.33 6.27
C GLU A 178 -13.57 0.82 4.87
N LEU A 179 -12.69 -0.17 4.75
CA LEU A 179 -12.39 -0.83 3.48
C LEU A 179 -13.63 -1.52 2.87
N ASP A 180 -14.41 -2.23 3.68
CA ASP A 180 -15.66 -2.88 3.23
C ASP A 180 -16.68 -1.84 2.75
N ASP A 181 -16.82 -0.70 3.45
CA ASP A 181 -17.70 0.40 3.02
C ASP A 181 -17.19 1.05 1.72
N LEU A 182 -15.89 1.32 1.62
CA LEU A 182 -15.28 1.86 0.40
C LEU A 182 -15.46 0.91 -0.79
N GLU A 183 -15.36 -0.41 -0.59
CA GLU A 183 -15.65 -1.40 -1.61
C GLU A 183 -17.12 -1.36 -2.05
N GLY A 184 -18.04 -1.30 -1.09
CA GLY A 184 -19.48 -1.13 -1.35
C GLY A 184 -19.78 0.15 -2.15
N GLN A 185 -19.18 1.27 -1.77
CA GLN A 185 -19.30 2.54 -2.49
C GLN A 185 -18.73 2.44 -3.91
N ARG A 186 -17.56 1.81 -4.10
CA ARG A 186 -16.96 1.59 -5.42
C ARG A 186 -17.85 0.71 -6.31
N ALA A 187 -18.42 -0.37 -5.76
CA ALA A 187 -19.34 -1.23 -6.49
C ALA A 187 -20.61 -0.49 -6.91
N ARG A 188 -21.18 0.32 -6.01
CA ARG A 188 -22.35 1.16 -6.31
C ARG A 188 -22.05 2.21 -7.36
N VAL A 189 -20.93 2.92 -7.26
CA VAL A 189 -20.51 3.91 -8.26
C VAL A 189 -20.20 3.24 -9.60
N LYS A 190 -19.61 2.04 -9.62
CA LYS A 190 -19.40 1.25 -10.84
C LYS A 190 -20.72 0.86 -11.51
N LYS A 191 -21.72 0.43 -10.72
CA LYS A 191 -23.07 0.13 -11.22
C LYS A 191 -23.77 1.37 -11.76
N LEU A 192 -23.65 2.51 -11.08
CA LEU A 192 -24.17 3.78 -11.56
C LEU A 192 -23.43 4.24 -12.82
N LEU A 193 -22.10 4.14 -12.89
CA LEU A 193 -21.33 4.44 -14.11
C LEU A 193 -21.70 3.54 -15.29
N ALA A 194 -22.12 2.29 -15.05
CA ALA A 194 -22.65 1.41 -16.10
C ALA A 194 -24.05 1.84 -16.56
N LYS A 195 -24.91 2.27 -15.63
CA LYS A 195 -26.27 2.76 -15.90
C LYS A 195 -26.30 4.12 -16.59
N TYR A 196 -25.41 5.03 -16.18
CA TYR A 196 -25.25 6.38 -16.72
C TYR A 196 -24.11 6.47 -17.72
N LYS A 197 -23.58 5.33 -18.17
CA LYS A 197 -22.64 5.33 -19.29
C LYS A 197 -23.42 5.98 -20.44
N PRO A 198 -23.03 7.16 -20.94
CA PRO A 198 -23.68 7.68 -22.13
C PRO A 198 -23.55 6.58 -23.16
N GLU A 199 -24.69 6.17 -23.73
CA GLU A 199 -24.68 5.32 -24.90
C GLU A 199 -23.74 6.02 -25.87
N VAL A 200 -22.57 5.42 -26.06
CA VAL A 200 -21.52 6.00 -26.89
C VAL A 200 -22.08 5.89 -28.29
N THR A 201 -22.87 6.89 -28.69
CA THR A 201 -22.77 7.42 -30.04
C THR A 201 -21.28 7.64 -30.19
N ARG A 202 -20.65 6.74 -30.97
CA ARG A 202 -19.26 6.84 -31.35
C ARG A 202 -19.13 8.18 -32.05
N THR A 203 -18.86 9.25 -31.31
CA THR A 203 -18.35 10.48 -31.88
C THR A 203 -16.98 10.11 -32.39
N SER A 204 -16.95 9.66 -33.65
CA SER A 204 -15.79 9.74 -34.51
C SER A 204 -15.15 11.09 -34.22
N VAL A 205 -13.91 11.07 -33.73
CA VAL A 205 -13.11 12.28 -33.65
C VAL A 205 -13.03 12.79 -35.08
N PRO A 206 -13.60 13.96 -35.44
CA PRO A 206 -13.52 14.45 -36.81
C PRO A 206 -12.05 14.60 -37.17
N GLY A 207 -11.58 13.85 -38.18
CA GLY A 207 -10.18 13.85 -38.62
C GLY A 207 -9.27 12.77 -38.02
N GLY A 208 -9.80 11.85 -37.21
CA GLY A 208 -9.01 10.76 -36.67
C GLY A 208 -9.01 9.53 -37.59
N GLY A 209 -7.95 9.33 -38.36
CA GLY A 209 -7.71 8.10 -39.14
C GLY A 209 -7.92 6.80 -38.34
N ARG A 210 -8.15 5.68 -39.02
CA ARG A 210 -8.32 4.34 -38.42
C ARG A 210 -7.07 3.50 -38.71
N PRO A 211 -6.66 2.59 -37.81
CA PRO A 211 -5.63 1.60 -38.12
C PRO A 211 -5.95 0.81 -39.40
N ASP A 212 -4.92 0.48 -40.16
CA ASP A 212 -5.06 -0.31 -41.40
C ASP A 212 -5.42 -1.76 -41.06
N GLY A 213 -6.47 -2.28 -41.70
CA GLY A 213 -6.92 -3.67 -41.49
C GLY A 213 -7.72 -3.89 -40.21
N ALA A 214 -8.06 -2.84 -39.46
CA ALA A 214 -8.98 -2.96 -38.33
C ALA A 214 -10.41 -3.26 -38.79
N THR A 215 -10.94 -4.43 -38.42
CA THR A 215 -12.30 -4.87 -38.75
C THR A 215 -13.20 -4.91 -37.50
N GLY A 216 -14.51 -4.84 -37.70
CA GLY A 216 -15.48 -4.94 -36.60
C GLY A 216 -15.51 -3.74 -35.65
N THR A 217 -16.03 -3.99 -34.44
CA THR A 217 -16.27 -2.96 -33.40
C THR A 217 -15.45 -3.17 -32.12
N LYS A 218 -14.63 -4.22 -32.07
CA LYS A 218 -13.79 -4.60 -30.94
C LYS A 218 -12.42 -5.04 -31.45
N SER A 219 -11.36 -4.72 -30.72
CA SER A 219 -10.02 -5.21 -31.05
C SER A 219 -9.85 -6.68 -30.65
N PRO A 220 -9.34 -7.54 -31.56
CA PRO A 220 -8.85 -8.86 -31.19
C PRO A 220 -7.67 -8.74 -30.22
N ILE A 221 -7.69 -9.47 -29.11
CA ILE A 221 -6.59 -9.47 -28.11
C ILE A 221 -5.88 -10.82 -28.15
N VAL A 222 -4.57 -10.80 -28.44
CA VAL A 222 -3.70 -11.98 -28.37
C VAL A 222 -2.90 -11.90 -27.08
N GLY A 223 -2.83 -13.01 -26.32
CA GLY A 223 -2.12 -13.02 -25.03
C GLY A 223 -2.86 -12.28 -23.92
N ASN A 224 -4.14 -12.58 -23.68
CA ASN A 224 -5.03 -11.89 -22.73
C ASN A 224 -4.69 -12.12 -21.24
N SER A 225 -3.50 -12.62 -20.91
CA SER A 225 -2.95 -12.58 -19.56
C SER A 225 -2.15 -11.29 -19.43
N MET A 226 -2.39 -10.48 -18.40
CA MET A 226 -1.64 -9.24 -18.17
C MET A 226 -1.88 -8.76 -16.74
N THR A 227 -0.99 -7.89 -16.24
CA THR A 227 -1.19 -7.24 -14.95
C THR A 227 -2.48 -6.43 -14.93
N SER A 228 -3.08 -6.22 -13.75
CA SER A 228 -4.29 -5.40 -13.61
C SER A 228 -4.09 -3.97 -14.13
N ARG A 229 -2.87 -3.43 -13.99
CA ARG A 229 -2.50 -2.12 -14.51
C ARG A 229 -2.54 -2.10 -16.04
N MET A 230 -1.86 -3.05 -16.70
CA MET A 230 -1.87 -3.14 -18.16
C MET A 230 -3.28 -3.38 -18.70
N ARG A 231 -4.11 -4.17 -18.01
CA ARG A 231 -5.52 -4.38 -18.40
C ARG A 231 -6.30 -3.07 -18.40
N ASN A 232 -6.11 -2.21 -17.40
CA ASN A 232 -6.79 -0.91 -17.35
C ASN A 232 -6.34 -0.01 -18.49
N VAL A 233 -5.04 0.01 -18.79
CA VAL A 233 -4.47 0.77 -19.91
C VAL A 233 -5.02 0.28 -21.25
N LEU A 234 -5.07 -1.04 -21.46
CA LEU A 234 -5.64 -1.66 -22.66
C LEU A 234 -7.09 -1.23 -22.86
N VAL A 235 -7.94 -1.37 -21.83
CA VAL A 235 -9.37 -1.04 -21.94
C VAL A 235 -9.58 0.44 -22.24
N GLU A 236 -8.73 1.32 -21.69
CA GLU A 236 -8.84 2.75 -21.90
C GLU A 236 -8.39 3.18 -23.31
N ILE A 237 -7.27 2.62 -23.79
CA ILE A 237 -6.77 2.89 -25.15
C ILE A 237 -7.75 2.31 -26.18
N ASP A 238 -8.15 1.04 -26.05
CA ASP A 238 -9.10 0.39 -26.97
C ASP A 238 -10.47 1.08 -26.95
N GLY A 239 -10.95 1.50 -25.79
CA GLY A 239 -12.21 2.23 -25.69
C GLY A 239 -12.21 3.60 -26.35
N LYS A 240 -11.05 4.24 -26.48
CA LYS A 240 -10.91 5.60 -27.04
C LYS A 240 -10.47 5.63 -28.51
N PHE A 241 -9.60 4.71 -28.89
CA PHE A 241 -8.92 4.69 -30.19
C PHE A 241 -9.21 3.43 -30.99
N GLY A 242 -9.76 2.39 -30.34
CA GLY A 242 -10.09 1.16 -31.02
C GLY A 242 -11.26 1.31 -32.01
N PRO A 243 -11.50 0.25 -32.78
CA PRO A 243 -10.75 -1.01 -32.76
C PRO A 243 -9.42 -0.91 -33.53
N PHE A 244 -8.45 -1.65 -33.02
CA PHE A 244 -7.18 -1.99 -33.65
C PHE A 244 -7.32 -3.33 -34.41
N PRO A 245 -6.48 -3.62 -35.41
CA PRO A 245 -6.47 -4.90 -36.12
C PRO A 245 -6.17 -6.06 -35.17
N THR A 246 -5.23 -5.84 -34.24
CA THR A 246 -4.88 -6.74 -33.14
C THR A 246 -4.28 -5.92 -32.00
N ILE A 247 -4.47 -6.36 -30.76
CA ILE A 247 -3.70 -5.93 -29.60
C ILE A 247 -2.92 -7.13 -29.06
N GLY A 248 -1.59 -7.09 -29.17
CA GLY A 248 -0.70 -8.18 -28.75
C GLY A 248 -0.14 -7.95 -27.36
N CYS A 249 -0.56 -8.72 -26.36
CA CYS A 249 -0.16 -8.56 -24.96
C CYS A 249 0.82 -9.66 -24.52
N SER A 250 0.49 -10.48 -23.52
CA SER A 250 1.49 -11.37 -22.91
C SER A 250 1.94 -12.50 -23.82
N ARG A 251 3.25 -12.75 -23.78
CA ARG A 251 3.95 -13.82 -24.52
C ARG A 251 4.78 -14.62 -23.51
N PRO A 252 4.24 -15.73 -22.96
CA PRO A 252 4.97 -16.54 -21.98
C PRO A 252 6.35 -16.97 -22.52
N GLY A 253 7.39 -16.80 -21.69
CA GLY A 253 8.77 -17.11 -22.07
C GLY A 253 9.56 -15.96 -22.72
N ASP A 254 8.90 -14.84 -23.05
CA ASP A 254 9.59 -13.61 -23.47
C ASP A 254 10.36 -13.01 -22.28
N PRO A 255 11.66 -12.69 -22.41
CA PRO A 255 12.44 -12.12 -21.30
C PRO A 255 12.10 -10.64 -21.01
N GLN A 256 11.29 -9.98 -21.83
CA GLN A 256 10.94 -8.56 -21.75
C GLN A 256 9.54 -8.33 -21.14
N ASP A 257 9.01 -7.12 -21.29
CA ASP A 257 7.79 -6.66 -20.63
C ASP A 257 6.53 -7.44 -21.09
N HIS A 258 6.51 -8.03 -22.29
CA HIS A 258 5.44 -8.95 -22.71
C HIS A 258 5.43 -10.25 -21.90
N GLY A 259 6.59 -10.78 -21.51
CA GLY A 259 6.65 -12.01 -20.72
C GLY A 259 6.16 -11.84 -19.29
N SER A 260 6.37 -10.66 -18.71
CA SER A 260 5.82 -10.29 -17.40
C SER A 260 4.37 -9.81 -17.45
N GLY A 261 3.76 -9.72 -18.64
CA GLY A 261 2.38 -9.24 -18.82
C GLY A 261 2.22 -7.75 -18.49
N THR A 262 3.30 -6.97 -18.59
CA THR A 262 3.32 -5.52 -18.35
C THR A 262 3.31 -4.71 -19.63
N ALA A 263 3.31 -5.35 -20.81
CA ALA A 263 3.23 -4.67 -22.10
C ALA A 263 2.12 -5.19 -23.02
N CYS A 264 1.62 -4.28 -23.85
CA CYS A 264 0.80 -4.60 -25.02
C CYS A 264 1.21 -3.74 -26.24
N ASP A 265 1.12 -4.34 -27.41
CA ASP A 265 1.31 -3.72 -28.72
C ASP A 265 -0.05 -3.43 -29.34
N PHE A 266 -0.31 -2.16 -29.66
CA PHE A 266 -1.52 -1.71 -30.34
C PHE A 266 -1.19 -1.53 -31.82
N MET A 267 -1.65 -2.47 -32.65
CA MET A 267 -1.27 -2.52 -34.06
C MET A 267 -1.92 -1.41 -34.88
N GLU A 268 -1.15 -0.73 -35.72
CA GLU A 268 -1.63 0.25 -36.72
C GLU A 268 -1.73 -0.34 -38.13
N SER A 269 -1.14 -1.50 -38.35
CA SER A 269 -1.23 -2.27 -39.60
C SER A 269 -1.13 -3.77 -39.33
N THR A 270 -1.29 -4.59 -40.37
CA THR A 270 -1.16 -6.05 -40.29
C THR A 270 0.05 -6.56 -41.09
N GLY A 271 0.61 -7.69 -40.64
CA GLY A 271 1.65 -8.41 -41.39
C GLY A 271 2.98 -7.69 -41.53
N GLY A 272 3.36 -6.85 -40.56
CA GLY A 272 4.68 -6.18 -40.55
C GLY A 272 4.84 -5.07 -41.59
N LYS A 273 3.73 -4.52 -42.10
CA LYS A 273 3.74 -3.51 -43.16
C LYS A 273 3.78 -2.10 -42.58
N MET A 274 4.35 -1.15 -43.32
CA MET A 274 4.23 0.26 -42.95
C MET A 274 2.74 0.66 -42.95
N PRO A 275 2.23 1.27 -41.86
CA PRO A 275 0.89 1.80 -41.84
C PRO A 275 0.75 2.98 -42.81
N SER A 276 -0.45 3.17 -43.36
CA SER A 276 -0.84 4.32 -44.14
C SER A 276 -0.60 5.62 -43.36
N ALA A 277 -0.51 6.76 -44.05
CA ALA A 277 -0.36 8.05 -43.36
C ALA A 277 -1.49 8.32 -42.35
N SER A 278 -2.71 7.84 -42.65
CA SER A 278 -3.88 7.96 -41.79
C SER A 278 -3.74 7.13 -40.51
N ALA A 279 -3.31 5.86 -40.63
CA ALA A 279 -3.01 4.99 -39.50
C ALA A 279 -1.80 5.49 -38.69
N GLN A 280 -0.77 6.02 -39.35
CA GLN A 280 0.36 6.65 -38.65
C GLN A 280 -0.07 7.85 -37.81
N ALA A 281 -0.95 8.71 -38.34
CA ALA A 281 -1.51 9.84 -37.60
C ALA A 281 -2.42 9.36 -36.46
N HIS A 282 -3.11 8.23 -36.64
CA HIS A 282 -3.83 7.57 -35.54
C HIS A 282 -2.87 7.14 -34.43
N GLY A 283 -1.82 6.41 -34.76
CA GLY A 283 -0.83 5.97 -33.79
C GLY A 283 -0.10 7.11 -33.09
N ASP A 284 0.16 8.23 -33.77
CA ASP A 284 0.71 9.43 -33.13
C ASP A 284 -0.21 9.97 -32.02
N ARG A 285 -1.54 9.96 -32.23
CA ARG A 285 -2.51 10.37 -31.21
C ARG A 285 -2.59 9.37 -30.05
N VAL A 286 -2.49 8.07 -30.34
CA VAL A 286 -2.45 7.02 -29.31
C VAL A 286 -1.21 7.21 -28.43
N ALA A 287 -0.03 7.32 -29.05
CA ALA A 287 1.24 7.51 -28.34
C ALA A 287 1.23 8.79 -27.50
N GLN A 288 0.73 9.91 -28.05
CA GLN A 288 0.62 11.16 -27.30
C GLN A 288 -0.34 11.03 -26.11
N PHE A 289 -1.50 10.37 -26.29
CA PHE A 289 -2.42 10.12 -25.18
C PHE A 289 -1.76 9.30 -24.06
N VAL A 290 -0.98 8.28 -24.41
CA VAL A 290 -0.23 7.47 -23.44
C VAL A 290 0.76 8.33 -22.67
N ILE A 291 1.46 9.25 -23.35
CA ILE A 291 2.39 10.20 -22.72
C ILE A 291 1.66 11.14 -21.77
N ASP A 292 0.59 11.80 -22.24
CA ASP A 292 -0.16 12.78 -21.45
C ASP A 292 -0.81 12.16 -20.19
N ASN A 293 -1.06 10.85 -20.22
CA ASN A 293 -1.72 10.12 -19.15
C ASN A 293 -0.76 9.21 -18.37
N ALA A 294 0.54 9.30 -18.62
CA ALA A 294 1.54 8.37 -18.10
C ALA A 294 1.51 8.21 -16.58
N SER A 295 1.46 9.32 -15.84
CA SER A 295 1.41 9.33 -14.38
C SER A 295 0.15 8.66 -13.83
N ARG A 296 -1.01 8.93 -14.44
CA ARG A 296 -2.30 8.37 -14.02
C ARG A 296 -2.39 6.87 -14.28
N LEU A 297 -1.83 6.43 -15.40
CA LEU A 297 -1.92 5.06 -15.88
C LEU A 297 -0.75 4.19 -15.39
N GLY A 298 0.29 4.78 -14.82
CA GLY A 298 1.50 4.07 -14.40
C GLY A 298 2.28 3.54 -15.59
N ILE A 299 2.43 4.35 -16.64
CA ILE A 299 3.20 3.99 -17.85
C ILE A 299 4.70 4.06 -17.53
N LYS A 300 5.43 3.01 -17.87
CA LYS A 300 6.89 2.91 -17.77
C LYS A 300 7.54 3.57 -18.98
N TYR A 301 7.14 3.18 -20.19
CA TYR A 301 7.56 3.80 -21.44
C TYR A 301 6.57 3.50 -22.58
N VAL A 302 6.68 4.27 -23.67
CA VAL A 302 6.02 4.00 -24.95
C VAL A 302 7.06 3.99 -26.07
N ILE A 303 6.92 3.07 -27.03
CA ILE A 303 7.74 3.01 -28.25
C ILE A 303 6.83 3.16 -29.45
N TRP A 304 7.19 4.05 -30.37
CA TRP A 304 6.45 4.29 -31.60
C TRP A 304 7.32 4.94 -32.66
N LYS A 305 7.35 4.44 -33.90
CA LYS A 305 8.18 4.96 -35.00
C LYS A 305 9.68 5.03 -34.64
N GLN A 306 10.22 3.92 -34.14
CA GLN A 306 11.65 3.76 -33.77
C GLN A 306 12.17 4.72 -32.70
N ARG A 307 11.28 5.36 -31.94
CA ARG A 307 11.64 6.22 -30.82
C ARG A 307 10.95 5.74 -29.56
N ILE A 308 11.64 5.90 -28.44
CA ILE A 308 11.16 5.58 -27.11
C ILE A 308 10.94 6.85 -26.29
N TYR A 309 9.82 6.93 -25.58
CA TYR A 309 9.57 7.91 -24.55
C TYR A 309 9.54 7.19 -23.21
N ASP A 310 10.62 7.31 -22.43
CA ASP A 310 10.74 6.68 -21.11
C ASP A 310 10.32 7.65 -20.01
N MET A 311 9.26 7.30 -19.29
CA MET A 311 8.66 8.14 -18.24
C MET A 311 9.53 8.23 -16.99
N ARG A 312 10.52 7.34 -16.86
CA ARG A 312 11.46 7.29 -15.74
C ARG A 312 12.68 8.19 -15.97
N GLY A 313 12.88 8.66 -17.20
CA GLY A 313 13.97 9.54 -17.59
C GLY A 313 13.61 11.03 -17.47
N SER A 314 14.42 11.88 -18.09
CA SER A 314 14.22 13.34 -18.16
C SER A 314 13.04 13.79 -19.06
N GLY A 315 12.28 12.84 -19.60
CA GLY A 315 11.24 13.08 -20.60
C GLY A 315 11.78 13.27 -22.02
N GLY A 316 10.87 13.29 -22.99
CA GLY A 316 11.17 13.44 -24.42
C GLY A 316 11.33 12.12 -25.19
N TRP A 317 11.21 12.21 -26.51
CA TRP A 317 11.47 11.11 -27.42
C TRP A 317 12.97 10.93 -27.65
N ARG A 318 13.45 9.70 -27.54
CA ARG A 318 14.82 9.30 -27.89
C ARG A 318 14.81 8.30 -29.03
N GLN A 319 15.64 8.51 -30.03
CA GLN A 319 15.80 7.56 -31.12
C GLN A 319 16.38 6.24 -30.63
N MET A 320 15.87 5.14 -31.18
CA MET A 320 16.38 3.80 -30.94
C MET A 320 17.32 3.39 -32.09
N GLU A 321 18.15 2.39 -31.83
CA GLU A 321 18.90 1.72 -32.89
C GLU A 321 17.95 1.07 -33.91
N ASP A 322 18.44 0.90 -35.14
CA ASP A 322 17.75 0.09 -36.13
C ASP A 322 17.92 -1.40 -35.79
N ARG A 323 16.79 -2.08 -35.63
CA ARG A 323 16.69 -3.50 -35.28
C ARG A 323 16.39 -4.40 -36.48
N GLY A 324 16.33 -3.83 -37.69
CA GLY A 324 16.33 -4.59 -38.94
C GLY A 324 14.96 -4.87 -39.57
N SER A 325 13.85 -4.42 -38.96
CA SER A 325 12.52 -4.56 -39.58
C SER A 325 11.52 -3.52 -39.06
N ILE A 326 10.44 -3.29 -39.82
CA ILE A 326 9.32 -2.41 -39.46
C ILE A 326 8.77 -2.75 -38.08
N THR A 327 8.50 -4.04 -37.84
CA THR A 327 7.96 -4.51 -36.56
C THR A 327 8.96 -4.35 -35.43
N GLN A 328 10.22 -4.77 -35.59
CA GLN A 328 11.22 -4.61 -34.52
C GLN A 328 11.53 -3.13 -34.20
N ASN A 329 11.35 -2.25 -35.18
CA ASN A 329 11.46 -0.80 -35.03
C ASN A 329 10.13 -0.12 -34.64
N HIS A 330 9.07 -0.87 -34.37
CA HIS A 330 7.79 -0.34 -33.88
C HIS A 330 7.16 0.71 -34.80
N PHE A 331 7.29 0.52 -36.11
CA PHE A 331 6.62 1.39 -37.10
C PHE A 331 5.18 0.97 -37.38
N ASP A 332 4.83 -0.28 -37.13
CA ASP A 332 3.51 -0.88 -37.37
C ASP A 332 2.64 -1.00 -36.11
N HIS A 333 3.17 -0.68 -34.93
CA HIS A 333 2.43 -0.71 -33.66
C HIS A 333 2.98 0.23 -32.60
N ILE A 334 2.11 0.67 -31.70
CA ILE A 334 2.48 1.40 -30.49
C ILE A 334 2.70 0.36 -29.40
N HIS A 335 3.94 0.25 -28.90
CA HIS A 335 4.24 -0.58 -27.75
C HIS A 335 4.13 0.24 -26.47
N VAL A 336 3.33 -0.24 -25.52
CA VAL A 336 3.12 0.41 -24.24
C VAL A 336 3.50 -0.54 -23.12
N SER A 337 4.37 -0.09 -22.22
CA SER A 337 4.77 -0.83 -21.03
C SER A 337 4.37 -0.07 -19.76
N VAL A 338 3.99 -0.80 -18.71
CA VAL A 338 3.58 -0.26 -17.40
C VAL A 338 4.57 -0.60 -16.29
N LEU A 339 4.55 0.21 -15.22
CA LEU A 339 5.36 0.04 -14.01
C LEU A 339 5.02 -1.22 -13.21
#